data_AF-A0A424PXE1-F1
#
_entry.id   AF-A0A424PXE1-F1
#
_cell.length_a   1.000
_cell.length_b   1.000
_cell.length_c   1.000
_cell.angle_alpha   90.00
_cell.angle_beta   90.00
_cell.angle_gamma   90.00
#
_symmetry.space_group_name_H-M   'P 1'
#
loop_
_entity.id
_entity.type
_entity.pdbx_description
1 polymer ?
#
loop_
_entity_poly.entity_id
_entity_poly.type
_entity_poly.pdbx_seq_one_letter_code
_entity_poly.pdbx_strand_id
1 'polypeptide(L)'
;MSKSSVKKTLAQAKEMGLELSPDGKSWVPIEELVVKLNPDKHKQVRISVNKKKENSTWTRWIFPIVSVASVLVIIGALIVAWRILNIILGVAVFFYG
;
A
#
# COMPACT_ATOMS: atom_id res chain seq x y z
N MET A 1 -47.71 -28.80 -24.73
CA MET A 1 -47.89 -27.53 -24.00
C MET A 1 -47.79 -26.36 -24.98
N SER A 2 -48.77 -25.44 -24.95
CA SER A 2 -48.76 -24.24 -25.79
C SER A 2 -47.62 -23.30 -25.39
N LYS A 3 -46.85 -22.81 -26.37
CA LYS A 3 -45.72 -21.87 -26.15
C LYS A 3 -46.15 -20.56 -25.46
N SER A 4 -47.43 -20.19 -25.49
CA SER A 4 -47.93 -18.98 -24.82
C SER A 4 -48.09 -19.15 -23.31
N SER A 5 -48.35 -20.39 -22.83
CA SER A 5 -48.53 -20.69 -21.42
C SER A 5 -47.20 -20.63 -20.65
N VAL A 6 -46.12 -21.11 -21.26
CA VAL A 6 -44.77 -21.12 -20.67
C VAL A 6 -44.23 -19.70 -20.43
N LYS A 7 -44.51 -18.77 -21.34
CA LYS A 7 -44.10 -17.38 -21.20
C LYS A 7 -44.80 -16.68 -20.03
N LYS A 8 -46.09 -16.99 -19.81
CA LYS A 8 -46.86 -16.43 -18.69
C LYS A 8 -46.37 -16.97 -17.34
N THR A 9 -46.10 -18.27 -17.26
CA THR A 9 -45.57 -18.88 -16.02
C THR A 9 -44.18 -18.37 -15.67
N LEU A 10 -43.33 -18.13 -16.67
CA LEU A 10 -41.99 -17.57 -16.45
C LEU A 10 -42.05 -16.09 -16.01
N ALA A 11 -42.96 -15.30 -16.60
CA ALA A 11 -43.18 -13.92 -16.18
C ALA A 11 -43.69 -13.84 -14.72
N GLN A 12 -44.66 -14.68 -14.36
CA GLN A 12 -45.21 -14.73 -13.01
C GLN A 12 -44.18 -15.24 -11.98
N ALA A 13 -43.37 -16.24 -12.33
CA ALA A 13 -42.30 -16.71 -11.46
C ALA A 13 -41.24 -15.61 -11.19
N LYS A 14 -40.91 -14.83 -12.23
CA LYS A 14 -39.99 -13.70 -12.10
C LYS A 14 -40.54 -12.59 -11.20
N GLU A 15 -41.84 -12.30 -11.26
CA GLU A 15 -42.50 -11.36 -10.33
C GLU A 15 -42.46 -11.84 -8.88
N MET A 16 -42.53 -13.16 -8.65
CA MET A 16 -42.37 -13.77 -7.33
C MET A 16 -40.91 -13.92 -6.88
N GLY A 17 -39.96 -13.34 -7.62
CA GLY A 17 -38.55 -13.42 -7.27
C GLY A 17 -37.94 -14.80 -7.49
N LEU A 18 -38.47 -15.61 -8.42
CA LEU A 18 -37.96 -16.95 -8.74
C LEU A 18 -37.40 -17.00 -10.17
N GLU A 19 -36.24 -17.62 -10.33
CA GLU A 19 -35.63 -17.92 -11.62
C GLU A 19 -35.52 -19.43 -11.83
N LEU A 20 -35.58 -19.87 -13.08
CA LEU A 20 -35.44 -21.28 -13.41
C LEU A 20 -33.96 -21.67 -13.31
N SER A 21 -33.65 -22.74 -12.56
CA SER A 21 -32.30 -23.29 -12.45
C SER A 21 -31.70 -23.61 -13.84
N PRO A 22 -30.37 -23.54 -14.02
CA PRO A 22 -29.71 -23.90 -15.29
C PRO A 22 -30.07 -25.30 -15.81
N ASP A 23 -30.41 -26.22 -14.90
CA ASP A 23 -30.83 -27.59 -15.23
C ASP A 23 -32.30 -27.67 -15.69
N GLY A 24 -33.05 -26.57 -15.65
CA GLY A 24 -34.43 -26.44 -16.11
C GLY A 24 -35.48 -27.18 -15.29
N LYS A 25 -35.11 -27.75 -14.14
CA LYS A 25 -35.95 -28.66 -13.35
C LYS A 25 -36.47 -28.08 -12.04
N SER A 26 -35.88 -27.00 -11.53
CA SER A 26 -36.24 -26.38 -10.26
C SER A 26 -36.31 -24.86 -10.38
N TRP A 27 -37.18 -24.25 -9.57
CA TRP A 27 -37.26 -22.80 -9.40
C TRP A 27 -36.42 -22.41 -8.18
N VAL A 28 -35.57 -21.40 -8.33
CA VAL A 28 -34.62 -20.93 -7.30
C VAL A 28 -34.91 -19.46 -7.01
N PRO A 29 -34.91 -19.03 -5.73
CA PRO A 29 -35.05 -17.62 -5.37
C PRO A 29 -33.92 -16.75 -5.98
N ILE A 30 -34.31 -15.66 -6.63
CA ILE A 30 -33.43 -14.66 -7.23
C ILE A 30 -32.58 -13.98 -6.14
N GLU A 31 -33.13 -13.83 -4.92
CA GLU A 31 -32.43 -13.22 -3.78
C GLU A 31 -31.19 -14.00 -3.35
N GLU A 32 -31.14 -15.33 -3.59
CA GLU A 32 -30.00 -16.16 -3.21
C GLU A 32 -28.83 -16.08 -4.22
N LEU A 33 -29.09 -15.62 -5.46
CA LEU A 33 -28.09 -15.43 -6.51
C LEU A 33 -27.32 -14.11 -6.38
N VAL A 34 -27.85 -13.11 -5.65
CA VAL A 34 -27.14 -11.83 -5.41
C VAL A 34 -26.09 -11.95 -4.31
N VAL A 35 -26.10 -13.02 -3.50
CA VAL A 35 -25.19 -13.17 -2.34
C VAL A 35 -23.94 -14.03 -2.66
N LYS A 36 -23.79 -14.54 -3.89
CA LYS A 36 -22.61 -15.37 -4.25
C LYS A 36 -21.75 -14.83 -5.39
N LEU A 37 -21.84 -13.54 -5.70
CA LEU A 37 -20.70 -12.86 -6.32
C LEU A 37 -19.68 -12.64 -5.21
N ASN A 38 -18.77 -13.60 -5.03
CA ASN A 38 -17.62 -13.50 -4.14
C ASN A 38 -16.86 -12.20 -4.49
N PRO A 39 -17.08 -11.09 -3.77
CA PRO A 39 -16.45 -9.85 -4.15
C PRO A 39 -15.02 -9.97 -3.67
N ASP A 40 -14.12 -9.84 -4.62
CA ASP A 40 -12.73 -9.53 -4.36
C ASP A 40 -11.90 -10.66 -3.73
N LYS A 41 -11.43 -11.54 -4.62
CA LYS A 41 -10.04 -12.00 -4.57
C LYS A 41 -9.04 -10.86 -4.86
N HIS A 42 -9.33 -9.63 -4.46
CA HIS A 42 -8.23 -8.77 -4.06
C HIS A 42 -7.65 -9.43 -2.83
N LYS A 43 -6.51 -10.07 -3.05
CA LYS A 43 -5.55 -10.43 -2.03
C LYS A 43 -5.29 -9.13 -1.24
N GLN A 44 -6.17 -8.82 -0.29
CA GLN A 44 -5.85 -7.95 0.82
C GLN A 44 -4.76 -8.74 1.50
N VAL A 45 -3.52 -8.47 1.07
CA VAL A 45 -2.37 -8.60 1.92
C VAL A 45 -2.78 -7.77 3.12
N ARG A 46 -3.39 -8.43 4.12
CA ARG A 46 -3.44 -7.93 5.47
C ARG A 46 -1.98 -7.88 5.84
N ILE A 47 -1.33 -6.80 5.42
CA ILE A 47 -0.23 -6.23 6.17
C ILE A 47 -0.93 -5.97 7.48
N SER A 48 -0.86 -6.93 8.39
CA SER A 48 -1.06 -6.69 9.80
C SER A 48 0.03 -5.67 10.09
N VAL A 49 -0.31 -4.40 9.86
CA VAL A 49 0.36 -3.28 10.47
C VAL A 49 0.07 -3.54 11.92
N ASN A 50 0.92 -4.35 12.53
CA ASN A 50 1.10 -4.43 13.96
C ASN A 50 1.35 -2.97 14.30
N LYS A 51 0.28 -2.26 14.67
CA LYS A 51 0.34 -0.87 15.10
C LYS A 51 1.01 -0.95 16.45
N LYS A 52 2.32 -1.20 16.43
CA LYS A 52 3.25 -0.74 17.43
C LYS A 52 3.08 0.75 17.37
N LYS A 53 2.14 1.23 18.18
CA LYS A 53 1.80 2.63 18.37
C LYS A 53 2.94 3.24 19.18
N GLU A 54 4.18 3.05 18.70
CA GLU A 54 5.32 3.82 19.14
C GLU A 54 5.05 5.23 18.65
N ASN A 55 4.77 6.11 19.61
CA ASN A 55 4.96 7.56 19.62
C ASN A 55 5.76 8.13 18.43
N SER A 56 5.20 8.02 17.22
CA SER A 56 5.80 8.37 15.92
C SER A 56 6.13 9.87 15.80
N THR A 57 5.74 10.67 16.77
CA THR A 57 6.17 12.05 16.92
C THR A 57 7.68 12.14 17.12
N TRP A 58 8.28 11.29 17.97
CA TRP A 58 9.71 11.40 18.29
C TRP A 58 10.61 11.14 17.08
N THR A 59 10.36 10.06 16.34
CA THR A 59 11.13 9.71 15.13
C THR A 59 10.99 10.75 14.02
N ARG A 60 9.84 11.44 13.94
CA ARG A 60 9.61 12.52 12.96
C ARG A 60 10.46 13.77 13.24
N TRP A 61 10.78 14.06 14.51
CA TRP A 61 11.60 15.22 14.89
C TRP A 61 13.10 14.91 14.96
N ILE A 62 13.49 13.68 15.31
CA ILE A 62 14.91 13.29 15.39
C ILE A 62 15.56 13.25 13.99
N PHE A 63 14.81 12.81 12.98
CA PHE A 63 15.34 12.64 11.63
C PHE A 63 15.97 13.92 11.03
N PRO A 64 15.30 15.09 11.04
CA PRO A 64 15.91 16.33 10.56
C PRO A 64 17.08 16.80 11.44
N ILE A 65 17.00 16.63 12.76
CA ILE A 65 18.05 17.08 13.69
C ILE A 65 19.36 16.29 13.46
N VAL A 66 19.26 14.97 13.31
CA VAL A 66 20.42 14.11 13.04
C VAL A 66 21.00 14.39 11.65
N SER A 67 20.15 14.66 10.67
CA SER A 67 20.59 15.03 9.31
C SER A 67 21.41 16.32 9.31
N VAL A 68 20.92 17.39 9.96
CA VAL A 68 21.63 18.68 10.04
C VAL A 68 22.94 18.55 10.82
N ALA A 69 22.94 17.81 11.93
CA ALA A 69 24.16 17.56 12.70
C ALA A 69 25.23 16.82 11.88
N SER A 70 24.83 15.81 11.09
CA SER A 70 25.74 15.09 10.19
C SER A 70 26.39 16.02 9.16
N VAL A 71 25.61 16.92 8.55
CA VAL A 71 26.13 17.90 7.57
C VAL A 71 27.15 18.83 8.22
N LEU A 72 26.88 19.33 9.43
CA LEU A 72 27.83 20.19 10.15
C LEU A 72 29.13 19.47 10.49
N VAL A 73 29.07 18.20 10.88
CA VAL A 73 30.26 17.37 11.14
C VAL A 73 31.10 17.20 9.88
N ILE A 74 30.46 16.95 8.73
CA ILE A 74 31.17 16.80 7.43
C ILE A 74 31.86 18.11 7.05
N ILE A 75 31.18 19.25 7.16
CA ILE A 75 31.77 20.56 6.87
C ILE A 75 32.95 20.85 7.80
N GLY A 76 32.79 20.59 9.10
CA GLY A 76 33.88 20.75 10.07
C GLY A 76 35.10 19.90 9.74
N ALA A 77 34.88 18.62 9.40
CA ALA A 77 35.96 17.71 9.00
C ALA A 77 36.72 18.21 7.76
N LEU A 78 36.01 18.75 6.76
CA LEU A 78 36.62 19.32 5.55
C LEU A 78 37.48 20.55 5.85
N ILE A 79 37.02 21.44 6.73
CA ILE A 79 37.79 22.63 7.13
C ILE A 79 39.08 22.23 7.85
N VAL A 80 38.99 21.27 8.77
CA VAL A 80 40.16 20.77 9.51
C VAL A 80 41.14 20.08 8.57
N ALA A 81 40.66 19.22 7.67
CA ALA A 81 41.50 18.56 6.67
C ALA A 81 42.23 19.57 5.77
N TRP A 82 41.53 20.60 5.32
CA TRP A 82 42.12 21.69 4.52
C TRP A 82 43.20 22.46 5.29
N ARG A 83 42.95 22.77 6.57
CA ARG A 83 43.93 23.43 7.43
C ARG A 83 45.20 22.59 7.62
N ILE A 84 45.04 21.30 7.88
CA ILE A 84 46.18 20.37 8.04
C ILE A 84 46.98 20.28 6.73
N LEU A 85 46.30 20.18 5.58
CA LEU A 85 46.96 20.14 4.28
C LEU A 85 47.79 21.41 4.01
N ASN A 86 47.25 22.59 4.31
CA ASN A 86 47.99 23.85 4.15
C ASN A 86 49.21 23.94 5.06
N ILE A 87 49.14 23.42 6.28
CA ILE A 87 50.29 23.36 7.19
C ILE A 87 51.36 22.43 6.61
N ILE A 88 50.97 21.23 6.15
CA ILE A 88 51.90 20.26 5.55
C ILE A 88 52.58 20.86 4.32
N LEU A 89 51.82 21.51 3.43
CA LEU A 89 52.36 22.18 2.25
C LEU A 89 53.32 23.30 2.63
N GLY A 90 52.98 24.15 3.60
CA GLY A 90 53.86 25.21 4.07
C GLY A 90 55.16 24.68 4.66
N VAL A 91 55.09 23.60 5.46
CA VAL A 91 56.26 22.91 5.99
C VAL A 91 57.10 22.30 4.87
N ALA A 92 56.48 21.64 3.89
CA ALA A 92 57.19 21.07 2.75
C ALA A 92 57.91 22.15 1.94
N VAL A 93 57.26 23.28 1.66
CA VAL A 93 57.89 24.41 0.96
C VAL A 93 59.06 24.99 1.77
N PHE A 94 58.97 25.04 3.10
CA PHE A 94 60.07 25.51 3.95
C PHE A 94 61.30 24.58 3.93
N PHE A 95 61.09 23.27 3.85
CA PHE A 95 62.20 22.29 3.85
C PHE A 95 62.77 21.99 2.46
N TYR A 96 61.98 22.16 1.40
CA TYR A 96 62.36 21.79 0.02
C TYR A 96 62.46 22.98 -0.95
N GLY A 97 62.16 24.20 -0.49
CA GLY A 97 62.26 25.44 -1.27
C GLY A 97 63.56 26.19 -1.07
#